data_AF-A0A7C7PFX1-F1
#
_entry.id   AF-A0A7C7PFX1-F1
#
_cell.length_a   1.000
_cell.length_b   1.000
_cell.length_c   1.000
_cell.angle_alpha   90.00
_cell.angle_beta   90.00
_cell.angle_gamma   90.00
#
_symmetry.space_group_name_H-M   'P 1'
#
loop_
_entity.id
_entity.type
_entity.pdbx_description
1 polymer ?
#
loop_
_entity_poly.entity_id
_entity_poly.type
_entity_poly.pdbx_seq_one_letter_code
_entity_poly.pdbx_strand_id
1 'polypeptide(L)'
;MVAWLVPIAVFWTLAALYVGGAAINIEGGGGGRQTLGLLLLFASYLGVYTICGMALTSVAGVAIGGIVLPVLIASISIPLLTRVTFKLVGVSVSRAD
;
A
#
# COMPACT_ATOMS: atom_id res chain seq x y z
N MET A 1 16.96 11.79 2.44
CA MET A 1 15.70 12.43 1.98
C MET A 1 15.16 11.77 0.71
N VAL A 2 15.98 11.58 -0.34
CA VAL A 2 15.57 10.91 -1.61
C VAL A 2 15.07 9.47 -1.43
N ALA A 3 15.60 8.71 -0.47
CA ALA A 3 15.19 7.31 -0.23
C ALA A 3 13.68 7.14 0.06
N TRP A 4 13.02 8.16 0.61
CA TRP A 4 11.56 8.15 0.84
C TRP A 4 10.74 8.25 -0.44
N LEU A 5 11.33 8.70 -1.55
CA LEU A 5 10.68 8.69 -2.85
C LEU A 5 10.49 7.27 -3.38
N VAL A 6 11.33 6.31 -2.97
CA VAL A 6 11.24 4.92 -3.41
C VAL A 6 9.90 4.28 -3.01
N PRO A 7 9.53 4.20 -1.72
CA PRO A 7 8.24 3.60 -1.34
C PRO A 7 7.05 4.38 -1.92
N ILE A 8 7.15 5.71 -2.05
CA ILE A 8 6.07 6.54 -2.62
C ILE A 8 5.85 6.22 -4.10
N ALA A 9 6.91 6.20 -4.91
CA ALA A 9 6.83 5.91 -6.34
C ALA A 9 6.33 4.48 -6.60
N VAL A 10 6.83 3.52 -5.82
CA VAL A 10 6.38 2.12 -5.89
C VAL A 10 4.90 2.01 -5.54
N PHE A 11 4.45 2.68 -4.48
CA PHE A 11 3.05 2.66 -4.08
C PHE A 11 2.11 3.10 -5.21
N TRP A 12 2.33 4.28 -5.79
CA TRP A 12 1.41 4.82 -6.80
C TRP A 12 1.38 3.96 -8.05
N THR A 13 2.51 3.38 -8.43
CA THR A 13 2.60 2.43 -9.55
C THR A 13 1.80 1.16 -9.26
N LEU A 14 2.01 0.55 -8.10
CA LEU A 14 1.30 -0.67 -7.70
C LEU A 14 -0.20 -0.42 -7.47
N ALA A 15 -0.56 0.72 -6.90
CA ALA A 15 -1.95 1.10 -6.70
C ALA A 15 -2.66 1.31 -8.05
N ALA A 16 -2.02 1.95 -9.02
CA ALA A 16 -2.56 2.07 -10.37
C ALA A 16 -2.78 0.69 -11.02
N LEU A 17 -1.83 -0.23 -10.87
CA LEU A 17 -1.94 -1.60 -11.43
C LEU A 17 -3.00 -2.45 -10.72
N TYR A 18 -3.06 -2.39 -9.40
CA TYR A 18 -3.90 -3.27 -8.58
C TYR A 18 -5.32 -2.72 -8.40
N VAL A 19 -5.46 -1.41 -8.14
CA VAL A 19 -6.75 -0.74 -7.87
C VAL A 19 -7.35 -0.15 -9.15
N GLY A 20 -6.51 0.38 -10.05
CA GLY A 20 -6.96 0.92 -11.33
C GLY A 20 -7.04 -0.12 -12.46
N GLY A 21 -6.38 -1.28 -12.31
CA GLY A 21 -6.40 -2.37 -13.26
C GLY A 21 -7.50 -3.40 -13.00
N ALA A 22 -7.63 -4.36 -13.90
CA ALA A 22 -8.68 -5.39 -13.89
C ALA A 22 -8.55 -6.45 -12.77
N ALA A 23 -7.73 -6.23 -11.75
CA ALA A 23 -7.44 -7.25 -10.72
C ALA A 23 -8.52 -7.32 -9.62
N ILE A 24 -9.25 -6.23 -9.37
CA ILE A 24 -10.26 -6.14 -8.32
C ILE A 24 -11.49 -5.38 -8.80
N ASN A 25 -12.65 -5.80 -8.32
CA ASN A 25 -13.90 -5.07 -8.47
C ASN A 25 -14.16 -4.26 -7.20
N ILE A 26 -14.33 -2.95 -7.37
CA ILE A 26 -14.65 -2.02 -6.28
C ILE A 26 -16.16 -1.78 -6.32
N GLU A 27 -16.86 -2.39 -5.38
CA GLU A 27 -18.32 -2.36 -5.29
C GLU A 27 -18.76 -1.39 -4.20
N GLY A 28 -19.58 -0.42 -4.60
CA GLY A 28 -20.16 0.57 -3.69
C GLY A 28 -19.26 1.78 -3.39
N GLY A 29 -19.89 2.82 -2.88
CA GLY A 29 -19.27 4.11 -2.56
C GLY A 29 -19.04 5.00 -3.80
N GLY A 30 -19.41 6.28 -3.70
CA GLY A 30 -19.10 7.26 -4.74
C GLY A 30 -17.59 7.53 -4.85
N GLY A 31 -17.16 8.22 -5.91
CA GLY A 31 -15.75 8.50 -6.19
C GLY A 31 -14.97 9.08 -5.01
N GLY A 32 -15.59 9.95 -4.20
CA GLY A 32 -14.95 10.49 -3.00
C GLY A 32 -14.58 9.44 -1.95
N ARG A 33 -15.41 8.39 -1.74
CA ARG A 33 -15.09 7.29 -0.81
C ARG A 33 -13.97 6.42 -1.34
N GLN A 34 -13.92 6.20 -2.65
CA GLN A 34 -12.84 5.45 -3.30
C GLN A 34 -11.50 6.22 -3.20
N THR A 35 -11.51 7.54 -3.40
CA THR A 35 -10.33 8.39 -3.19
C THR A 35 -9.87 8.35 -1.73
N LEU A 36 -10.79 8.42 -0.76
CA LEU A 36 -10.44 8.29 0.66
C LEU A 36 -9.85 6.91 0.99
N GLY A 37 -10.41 5.83 0.41
CA GLY A 37 -9.86 4.48 0.53
C GLY A 37 -8.43 4.39 -0.01
N LEU A 38 -8.17 5.00 -1.17
CA LEU A 38 -6.83 5.05 -1.77
C LEU A 38 -5.83 5.85 -0.92
N LEU A 39 -6.25 6.97 -0.35
CA LEU A 39 -5.40 7.77 0.56
C LEU A 39 -5.11 7.04 1.87
N LEU A 40 -6.11 6.33 2.42
CA LEU A 40 -5.94 5.52 3.62
C LEU A 40 -5.03 4.31 3.33
N LEU A 41 -5.15 3.72 2.15
CA LEU A 41 -4.25 2.67 1.65
C LEU A 41 -2.81 3.18 1.56
N PHE A 42 -2.60 4.38 1.02
CA PHE A 42 -1.27 5.02 0.96
C PHE A 42 -0.67 5.23 2.36
N ALA A 43 -1.46 5.80 3.27
CA ALA A 43 -1.02 6.02 4.66
C ALA A 43 -0.67 4.69 5.35
N SER A 44 -1.49 3.66 5.16
CA SER A 44 -1.26 2.32 5.74
C SER A 44 0.00 1.67 5.16
N TYR A 45 0.22 1.80 3.85
CA TYR A 45 1.42 1.31 3.17
C TYR A 45 2.69 1.97 3.73
N LEU A 46 2.70 3.30 3.89
CA LEU A 46 3.82 4.01 4.51
C LEU A 46 4.01 3.62 5.98
N GLY A 47 2.92 3.36 6.70
CA GLY A 47 2.96 2.83 8.06
C GLY A 47 3.70 1.49 8.12
N VAL A 48 3.32 0.53 7.26
CA VAL A 48 4.00 -0.78 7.17
C VAL A 48 5.47 -0.61 6.79
N TYR A 49 5.77 0.20 5.77
CA TYR A 49 7.15 0.49 5.38
C TYR A 49 7.98 1.04 6.55
N THR A 50 7.44 1.99 7.30
CA THR A 50 8.17 2.64 8.41
C THR A 50 8.40 1.66 9.55
N ILE A 51 7.39 0.90 9.95
CA ILE A 51 7.48 -0.10 11.03
C ILE A 51 8.49 -1.19 10.66
N CYS A 52 8.40 -1.73 9.44
CA CYS A 52 9.35 -2.73 8.96
C CYS A 52 10.77 -2.17 8.85
N GLY A 53 10.93 -0.93 8.37
CA GLY A 53 12.22 -0.27 8.28
C GLY A 53 12.86 -0.08 9.66
N MET A 54 12.10 0.38 10.65
CA MET A 54 12.59 0.51 12.02
C MET A 54 13.04 -0.83 12.61
N ALA A 55 12.30 -1.91 12.34
CA ALA A 55 12.62 -3.23 12.85
C ALA A 55 13.84 -3.89 12.16
N LEU A 56 13.99 -3.69 10.85
CA LEU A 56 14.96 -4.42 10.03
C LEU A 56 16.27 -3.67 9.79
N THR A 57 16.30 -2.34 9.99
CA THR A 57 17.51 -1.52 9.78
C THR A 57 18.66 -1.97 10.67
N SER A 58 18.39 -2.34 11.92
CA SER A 58 19.41 -2.82 12.87
C SER A 58 19.95 -4.21 12.54
N VAL A 59 19.22 -5.00 11.74
CA VAL A 59 19.56 -6.39 11.42
C VAL A 59 20.27 -6.51 10.08
N ALA A 60 19.78 -5.81 9.05
CA ALA A 60 20.24 -5.94 7.66
C ALA A 60 20.86 -4.63 7.11
N GLY A 61 21.11 -3.66 7.97
CA GLY A 61 21.68 -2.36 7.61
C GLY A 61 20.71 -1.43 6.88
N VAL A 62 21.16 -0.20 6.61
CA VAL A 62 20.31 0.89 6.11
C VAL A 62 19.76 0.61 4.70
N ALA A 63 20.57 0.06 3.80
CA ALA A 63 20.15 -0.16 2.42
C ALA A 63 19.12 -1.30 2.29
N ILE A 64 19.42 -2.47 2.86
CA ILE A 64 18.57 -3.65 2.70
C ILE A 64 17.45 -3.66 3.75
N GLY A 65 17.79 -3.47 5.01
CA GLY A 65 16.84 -3.46 6.13
C GLY A 65 16.00 -2.20 6.23
N GLY A 66 16.52 -1.05 5.78
CA GLY A 66 15.82 0.23 5.86
C GLY A 66 15.01 0.60 4.63
N ILE A 67 15.31 0.03 3.45
CA ILE A 67 14.68 0.43 2.18
C ILE A 67 14.12 -0.78 1.44
N VAL A 68 14.96 -1.74 1.04
CA VAL A 68 14.55 -2.82 0.12
C VAL A 68 13.53 -3.77 0.75
N LEU A 69 13.85 -4.37 1.90
CA LEU A 69 12.96 -5.32 2.57
C LEU A 69 11.64 -4.67 3.01
N PRO A 70 11.63 -3.47 3.62
CA PRO A 70 10.39 -2.80 3.97
C PRO A 70 9.50 -2.49 2.76
N VAL A 71 10.07 -2.05 1.63
CA VAL A 71 9.30 -1.82 0.38
C VAL A 71 8.66 -3.13 -0.09
N LEU A 72 9.41 -4.23 -0.10
CA LEU A 72 8.90 -5.54 -0.51
C LEU A 72 7.75 -6.00 0.40
N ILE A 73 7.94 -5.92 1.72
CA ILE A 73 6.92 -6.32 2.70
C ILE A 73 5.66 -5.45 2.56
N ALA A 74 5.83 -4.13 2.45
CA ALA A 74 4.71 -3.22 2.27
C ALA A 74 3.96 -3.49 0.95
N SER A 75 4.69 -3.79 -0.14
CA SER A 75 4.12 -4.10 -1.46
C SER A 75 3.32 -5.40 -1.46
N ILE A 76 3.86 -6.46 -0.83
CA ILE A 76 3.15 -7.74 -0.67
C ILE A 76 1.90 -7.58 0.19
N SER A 77 1.89 -6.62 1.11
CA SER A 77 0.76 -6.32 1.99
C SER A 77 -0.37 -5.55 1.29
N ILE A 78 -0.15 -4.97 0.11
CA ILE A 78 -1.15 -4.14 -0.62
C ILE A 78 -2.51 -4.83 -0.79
N PRO A 79 -2.62 -6.10 -1.21
CA PRO A 79 -3.93 -6.75 -1.38
C PRO A 79 -4.73 -6.81 -0.08
N LEU A 80 -4.06 -7.11 1.04
CA LEU A 80 -4.69 -7.16 2.36
C LEU A 80 -5.05 -5.76 2.86
N LEU A 81 -4.13 -4.81 2.74
CA LEU A 81 -4.36 -3.41 3.12
C LEU A 81 -5.50 -2.80 2.31
N THR A 82 -5.62 -3.10 1.02
CA THR A 82 -6.69 -2.59 0.15
C THR A 82 -8.04 -3.04 0.67
N ARG A 83 -8.20 -4.32 0.99
CA ARG A 83 -9.46 -4.85 1.55
C ARG A 83 -9.83 -4.18 2.87
N VAL A 84 -8.86 -4.00 3.76
CA VAL A 84 -9.11 -3.38 5.07
C VAL A 84 -9.46 -1.90 4.91
N THR A 85 -8.62 -1.14 4.21
CA THR A 85 -8.75 0.32 4.09
C THR A 85 -9.98 0.74 3.30
N PHE A 86 -10.32 0.04 2.21
CA PHE A 86 -11.54 0.32 1.46
C PHE A 86 -12.78 -0.07 2.26
N LYS A 87 -12.75 -1.19 3.00
CA LYS A 87 -13.86 -1.58 3.88
C LYS A 87 -14.10 -0.57 5.00
N LEU A 88 -13.03 0.02 5.55
CA LEU A 88 -13.13 1.08 6.57
C LEU A 88 -13.84 2.34 6.07
N VAL A 89 -13.72 2.66 4.77
CA VAL A 89 -14.43 3.78 4.14
C VAL A 89 -15.80 3.38 3.57
N GLY A 90 -16.27 2.16 3.87
CA GLY A 90 -17.57 1.65 3.43
C GLY A 90 -17.61 1.26 1.96
N VAL A 91 -16.48 0.84 1.39
CA VAL A 91 -16.34 0.34 0.02
C VAL A 91 -15.95 -1.14 0.07
N SER A 92 -16.69 -1.98 -0.66
CA SER A 92 -16.40 -3.41 -0.74
C SER A 92 -15.43 -3.68 -1.88
N VAL A 93 -14.47 -4.58 -1.66
CA VAL A 93 -13.49 -4.98 -2.68
C VAL A 93 -13.61 -6.49 -2.88
N SER A 94 -14.00 -6.89 -4.08
CA SER A 94 -13.99 -8.28 -4.53
C SER A 94 -12.83 -8.51 -5.52
N ARG A 95 -12.44 -9.77 -5.71
CA ARG A 95 -11.53 -10.09 -6.83
C ARG A 95 -12.33 -10.02 -8.13
N ALA A 96 -11.68 -9.60 -9.20
CA ALA A 96 -12.20 -9.84 -10.54
C ALA A 96 -11.95 -11.32 -10.86
N ASP A 97 -13.02 -12.06 -11.08
CA ASP A 97 -12.99 -13.45 -11.53
C ASP A 97 -12.69 -13.54 -13.03
#